data_AF-A0A1Z5LB90-F1
#
_entry.id   AF-A0A1Z5LB90-F1
#
_cell.length_a   1.000
_cell.length_b   1.000
_cell.length_c   1.000
_cell.angle_alpha   90.00
_cell.angle_beta   90.00
_cell.angle_gamma   90.00
#
_symmetry.space_group_name_H-M   'P 1'
#
loop_
_entity.id
_entity.type
_entity.pdbx_description
1 polymer ?
#
loop_
_entity_poly.entity_id
_entity_poly.type
_entity_poly.pdbx_seq_one_letter_code
_entity_poly.pdbx_strand_id
1 'polypeptide(L)'
;MGLEVVGLSFHFGCAYKHPEIWANTIAECRTVFDIAEEIGFHMKILDIGGGFPGGVRKMNRFHEVCLTIRTELERHFPESSGVDVIGEPGQFFVTSAYTLATKVVGKRRREEINRRRHASRRHASPSRTRVHQRKQVQLHP
;
A
#
# COMPACT_ATOMS: atom_id res chain seq x y z
N MET A 1 -30.18 -10.76 -20.57
CA MET A 1 -30.09 -9.99 -19.32
C MET A 1 -29.04 -8.92 -19.56
N GLY A 2 -29.41 -7.63 -19.51
CA GLY A 2 -28.49 -6.52 -19.71
C GLY A 2 -28.02 -5.99 -18.35
N LEU A 3 -26.71 -5.86 -18.17
CA LEU A 3 -26.14 -5.17 -17.02
C LEU A 3 -26.08 -3.67 -17.32
N GLU A 4 -26.52 -2.85 -16.38
CA GLU A 4 -26.36 -1.40 -16.45
C GLU A 4 -25.01 -1.03 -15.84
N VAL A 5 -24.15 -0.40 -16.63
CA VAL A 5 -22.92 0.22 -16.14
C VAL A 5 -23.26 1.65 -15.75
N VAL A 6 -23.10 1.98 -14.47
CA VAL A 6 -23.52 3.28 -13.90
C VAL A 6 -22.35 4.16 -13.44
N GLY A 7 -21.11 3.68 -13.52
CA GLY A 7 -20.01 4.38 -12.90
C GLY A 7 -18.67 3.66 -12.96
N LEU A 8 -17.67 4.28 -12.34
CA LEU A 8 -16.31 3.75 -12.19
C LEU A 8 -15.89 3.80 -10.72
N SER A 9 -15.01 2.89 -10.34
CA SER A 9 -14.33 2.89 -9.05
C SER A 9 -12.84 2.69 -9.22
N PHE A 10 -12.02 3.34 -8.40
CA PHE A 10 -10.59 3.05 -8.30
C PHE A 10 -10.12 2.98 -6.85
N HIS A 11 -9.03 2.26 -6.58
CA HIS A 11 -8.50 2.10 -5.22
C HIS A 11 -6.97 1.89 -5.23
N PHE A 12 -6.21 2.79 -4.60
CA PHE A 12 -4.74 2.69 -4.53
C PHE A 12 -4.22 1.92 -3.31
N GLY A 13 -5.07 1.71 -2.31
CA GLY A 13 -4.66 1.28 -0.98
C GLY A 13 -3.87 2.37 -0.23
N CYS A 14 -3.25 1.99 0.89
CA CYS A 14 -2.58 2.94 1.79
C CYS A 14 -1.11 3.25 1.45
N ALA A 15 -0.58 2.68 0.37
CA ALA A 15 0.86 2.62 0.08
C ALA A 15 1.27 3.45 -1.16
N TYR A 16 0.66 4.62 -1.38
CA TYR A 16 1.09 5.55 -2.41
C TYR A 16 2.15 6.53 -1.89
N LYS A 17 2.97 7.11 -2.78
CA LYS A 17 4.03 8.05 -2.40
C LYS A 17 3.58 9.50 -2.47
N HIS A 18 2.83 9.86 -3.51
CA HIS A 18 2.48 11.24 -3.81
C HIS A 18 0.99 11.41 -4.12
N PRO A 19 0.37 12.55 -3.74
CA PRO A 19 -1.03 12.85 -4.04
C PRO A 19 -1.37 12.87 -5.54
N GLU A 20 -0.40 13.16 -6.41
CA GLU A 20 -0.63 13.26 -7.88
C GLU A 20 -1.22 11.99 -8.52
N ILE A 21 -1.11 10.83 -7.86
CA ILE A 21 -1.80 9.61 -8.32
C ILE A 21 -3.33 9.80 -8.41
N TRP A 22 -3.91 10.58 -7.49
CA TRP A 22 -5.33 10.91 -7.52
C TRP A 22 -5.67 11.78 -8.73
N ALA A 23 -4.83 12.78 -9.02
CA ALA A 23 -5.04 13.67 -10.15
C ALA A 23 -5.06 12.93 -11.48
N ASN A 24 -4.03 12.12 -11.72
CA ASN A 24 -3.94 11.35 -12.96
C ASN A 24 -5.12 10.39 -13.11
N THR A 25 -5.51 9.70 -12.02
CA THR A 25 -6.59 8.71 -12.08
C THR A 25 -7.97 9.35 -12.24
N ILE A 26 -8.22 10.52 -11.65
CA ILE A 26 -9.47 11.27 -11.86
C ILE A 26 -9.57 11.73 -13.32
N ALA A 27 -8.49 12.23 -13.91
CA ALA A 27 -8.45 12.59 -15.32
C ALA A 27 -8.69 11.38 -16.26
N GLU A 28 -8.08 10.22 -15.94
CA GLU A 28 -8.33 8.96 -16.64
C GLU A 28 -9.80 8.51 -16.51
N CYS A 29 -10.39 8.63 -15.32
CA CYS A 29 -11.80 8.33 -15.11
C CYS A 29 -12.71 9.18 -16.00
N ARG A 30 -12.42 10.48 -16.17
CA ARG A 30 -13.20 11.35 -17.07
C ARG A 30 -13.15 10.84 -18.51
N THR A 31 -11.95 10.45 -18.96
CA THR A 31 -11.78 9.86 -20.30
C THR A 31 -12.63 8.62 -20.49
N VAL A 32 -12.68 7.74 -19.48
CA VAL A 32 -13.50 6.53 -19.53
C VAL A 32 -14.99 6.84 -19.44
N PHE A 33 -15.41 7.84 -18.66
CA PHE A 33 -16.80 8.30 -18.66
C PHE A 33 -17.23 8.80 -20.05
N ASP A 34 -16.39 9.61 -20.71
CA ASP A 34 -16.69 10.14 -22.05
C ASP A 34 -16.89 8.99 -23.05
N ILE A 35 -15.98 8.02 -23.05
CA ILE A 35 -16.08 6.83 -23.91
C ILE A 35 -17.35 6.03 -23.59
N ALA A 36 -17.69 5.87 -22.31
CA ALA A 36 -18.88 5.13 -21.90
C ALA A 36 -20.17 5.83 -22.35
N GLU A 37 -20.23 7.16 -22.25
CA GLU A 37 -21.34 7.97 -22.74
C GLU A 37 -21.49 7.88 -24.27
N GLU A 38 -20.37 7.90 -25.01
CA GLU A 38 -20.37 7.74 -26.47
C GLU A 38 -20.92 6.39 -26.94
N ILE A 39 -20.69 5.30 -26.18
CA ILE A 39 -21.22 3.97 -26.49
C ILE A 39 -22.59 3.69 -25.86
N GLY A 40 -23.23 4.71 -25.27
CA GLY A 40 -24.61 4.68 -24.82
C GLY A 40 -24.84 4.30 -23.36
N PHE A 41 -23.80 4.30 -22.52
CA PHE A 41 -23.96 4.16 -21.07
C PHE A 41 -24.22 5.52 -20.41
N HIS A 42 -25.10 5.53 -19.41
CA HIS A 42 -25.33 6.73 -18.61
C HIS A 42 -24.53 6.64 -17.31
N MET A 43 -23.33 7.21 -17.32
CA MET A 43 -22.46 7.23 -16.16
C MET A 43 -22.96 8.26 -15.13
N LYS A 44 -23.05 7.87 -13.87
CA LYS A 44 -23.65 8.66 -12.78
C LYS A 44 -22.80 8.69 -11.51
N ILE A 45 -21.95 7.68 -11.29
CA ILE A 45 -21.22 7.52 -10.03
C ILE A 45 -19.72 7.42 -10.28
N LEU A 46 -18.94 8.22 -9.56
CA LEU A 46 -17.50 8.05 -9.44
C LEU A 46 -17.15 7.68 -8.00
N ASP A 47 -16.63 6.47 -7.81
CA ASP A 47 -16.07 6.05 -6.53
C ASP A 47 -14.55 6.24 -6.54
N ILE A 48 -14.08 7.18 -5.72
CA ILE A 48 -12.65 7.50 -5.62
C ILE A 48 -11.92 6.54 -4.66
N GLY A 49 -12.65 5.58 -4.07
CA GLY A 49 -12.11 4.55 -3.20
C GLY A 49 -11.52 5.11 -1.91
N GLY A 50 -10.52 4.40 -1.38
CA GLY A 50 -9.93 4.66 -0.07
C GLY A 50 -8.47 5.06 -0.13
N GLY A 51 -7.71 4.66 0.90
CA GLY A 51 -6.27 4.96 0.98
C GLY A 51 -5.92 6.28 1.66
N PHE A 52 -6.90 7.14 1.94
CA PHE A 52 -6.73 8.40 2.69
C PHE A 52 -5.86 8.22 3.95
N PRO A 53 -4.88 9.10 4.22
CA PRO A 53 -4.01 8.96 5.39
C PRO A 53 -4.79 9.06 6.69
N GLY A 54 -4.64 8.08 7.57
CA GLY A 54 -5.24 8.07 8.89
C GLY A 54 -4.29 8.48 10.02
N GLY A 55 -4.87 9.00 11.10
CA GLY A 55 -4.19 9.29 12.35
C GLY A 55 -3.52 10.68 12.41
N VAL A 56 -3.38 11.19 13.63
CA VAL A 56 -2.98 12.60 13.91
C VAL A 56 -1.65 12.99 13.25
N ARG A 57 -0.68 12.07 13.18
CA ARG A 57 0.64 12.34 12.58
C ARG A 57 0.62 12.51 11.06
N LYS A 58 -0.47 12.12 10.39
CA LYS A 58 -0.60 12.19 8.92
C LYS A 58 -1.57 13.28 8.45
N MET A 59 -2.02 14.18 9.34
CA MET A 59 -3.04 15.19 9.01
C MET A 59 -2.64 16.12 7.86
N ASN A 60 -1.41 16.64 7.85
CA ASN A 60 -0.92 17.50 6.75
C ASN A 60 -1.00 16.77 5.40
N ARG A 61 -0.61 15.49 5.38
CA ARG A 61 -0.68 14.68 4.18
C ARG A 61 -2.12 14.38 3.74
N PHE A 62 -3.05 14.22 4.69
CA PHE A 62 -4.47 14.11 4.37
C PHE A 62 -5.00 15.40 3.73
N HIS A 63 -4.60 16.56 4.24
CA HIS A 63 -4.97 17.85 3.64
C HIS A 63 -4.44 17.98 2.20
N GLU A 64 -3.18 17.64 1.95
CA GLU A 64 -2.61 17.63 0.60
C GLU A 64 -3.43 16.76 -0.37
N VAL A 65 -3.78 15.55 0.06
CA VAL A 65 -4.61 14.62 -0.73
C VAL A 65 -5.99 15.20 -1.01
N CYS A 66 -6.66 15.78 0.00
CA CYS A 66 -7.97 16.40 -0.18
C CYS A 66 -7.94 17.59 -1.12
N LEU A 67 -6.89 18.41 -1.05
CA LEU A 67 -6.71 19.55 -1.96
C LEU A 67 -6.52 19.07 -3.40
N THR A 68 -5.66 18.06 -3.62
CA THR A 68 -5.49 17.47 -4.95
C THR A 68 -6.80 16.90 -5.48
N ILE A 69 -7.53 16.10 -4.68
CA ILE A 69 -8.80 15.52 -5.09
C ILE A 69 -9.82 16.61 -5.42
N ARG A 70 -9.98 17.62 -4.56
CA ARG A 70 -10.93 18.71 -4.79
C ARG A 70 -10.67 19.43 -6.11
N THR A 71 -9.42 19.85 -6.34
CA THR A 71 -9.03 20.57 -7.57
C THR A 71 -9.36 19.74 -8.82
N GLU A 72 -9.10 18.44 -8.78
CA GLU A 72 -9.27 17.58 -9.94
C GLU A 72 -10.73 17.16 -10.15
N LEU A 73 -11.51 17.02 -9.08
CA LEU A 73 -12.96 16.86 -9.18
C LEU A 73 -13.63 18.11 -9.73
N GLU A 74 -13.28 19.32 -9.25
CA GLU A 74 -13.81 20.58 -9.81
C GLU A 74 -13.51 20.71 -11.31
N ARG A 75 -12.35 20.20 -11.74
CA ARG A 75 -11.93 20.24 -13.15
C ARG A 75 -12.62 19.21 -14.03
N HIS A 76 -12.75 17.97 -13.56
CA HIS A 76 -13.16 16.84 -14.39
C HIS A 76 -14.60 16.37 -14.13
N PHE A 77 -15.11 16.59 -12.94
CA PHE A 77 -16.46 16.20 -12.48
C PHE A 77 -17.10 17.35 -11.69
N PRO A 78 -17.27 18.54 -12.30
CA PRO A 78 -17.91 19.67 -11.63
C PRO A 78 -19.35 19.32 -11.25
N GLU A 79 -19.94 20.02 -10.29
CA GLU A 79 -21.32 19.78 -9.84
C GLU A 79 -22.35 19.80 -10.99
N SER A 80 -22.09 20.62 -12.02
CA SER A 80 -22.90 20.68 -13.25
C SER A 80 -22.89 19.40 -14.09
N SER A 81 -21.92 18.50 -13.88
CA SER A 81 -21.89 17.17 -14.54
C SER A 81 -22.97 16.22 -14.01
N GLY A 82 -23.52 16.47 -12.82
CA GLY A 82 -24.51 15.60 -12.19
C GLY A 82 -23.96 14.23 -11.75
N VAL A 83 -22.63 14.07 -11.70
CA VAL A 83 -21.98 12.84 -11.22
C VAL A 83 -21.89 12.85 -9.70
N ASP A 84 -22.41 11.79 -9.07
CA ASP A 84 -22.26 11.54 -7.64
C ASP A 84 -20.86 11.00 -7.34
N VAL A 85 -20.08 11.76 -6.58
CA VAL A 85 -18.74 11.35 -6.15
C VAL A 85 -18.81 10.77 -4.75
N ILE A 86 -18.40 9.50 -4.61
CA ILE A 86 -18.32 8.79 -3.33
C ILE A 86 -16.88 8.37 -3.04
N GLY A 87 -16.60 8.01 -1.79
CA GLY A 87 -15.33 7.40 -1.42
C GLY A 87 -15.50 6.35 -0.34
N GLU A 88 -14.49 5.49 -0.21
CA GLU A 88 -14.45 4.33 0.70
C GLU A 88 -13.36 4.51 1.79
N PRO A 89 -13.44 5.55 2.65
CA PRO A 89 -12.44 5.80 3.68
C PRO A 89 -12.45 4.72 4.78
N GLY A 90 -11.37 3.94 4.86
CA GLY A 90 -11.13 2.99 5.94
C GLY A 90 -10.25 3.56 7.06
N GLN A 91 -8.93 3.47 6.87
CA GLN A 91 -7.92 3.87 7.88
C GLN A 91 -8.11 5.32 8.38
N PHE A 92 -8.63 6.21 7.52
CA PHE A 92 -8.88 7.61 7.87
C PHE A 92 -9.72 7.73 9.15
N PHE A 93 -10.82 6.98 9.23
CA PHE A 93 -11.71 7.03 10.40
C PHE A 93 -11.14 6.34 11.63
N VAL A 94 -10.45 5.21 11.46
CA VAL A 94 -10.18 4.29 12.59
C VAL A 94 -8.75 4.34 13.13
N THR A 95 -7.78 4.91 12.40
CA THR A 95 -6.35 4.83 12.77
C THR A 95 -6.04 5.43 14.15
N SER A 96 -6.65 6.57 14.50
CA SER A 96 -6.44 7.21 15.81
C SER A 96 -7.47 6.82 16.87
N ALA A 97 -8.46 6.00 16.52
CA ALA A 97 -9.52 5.61 17.45
C ALA A 97 -9.05 4.56 18.48
N TYR A 98 -7.97 3.82 18.17
CA TYR A 98 -7.49 2.72 19.00
C TYR A 98 -6.05 2.94 19.46
N THR A 99 -5.77 2.57 20.71
CA THR A 99 -4.41 2.47 21.26
C THR A 99 -4.20 1.07 21.82
N LEU A 100 -3.16 0.37 21.36
CA LEU A 100 -2.79 -0.94 21.89
C LEU A 100 -1.85 -0.78 23.09
N ALA A 101 -2.31 -1.18 24.27
CA ALA A 101 -1.46 -1.35 25.45
C ALA A 101 -1.11 -2.84 25.62
N THR A 102 0.17 -3.16 25.80
CA THR A 102 0.64 -4.55 25.95
C THR A 102 1.75 -4.66 26.98
N LYS A 103 1.82 -5.82 27.65
CA LYS A 103 2.80 -6.12 28.70
C LYS A 103 4.04 -6.78 28.11
N VAL A 104 5.22 -6.32 28.54
CA VAL A 104 6.47 -7.06 28.29
C VAL A 104 6.50 -8.31 29.16
N VAL A 105 6.38 -9.49 28.55
CA VAL A 105 6.38 -10.79 29.27
C VAL A 105 7.74 -11.50 29.26
N GLY A 106 8.72 -10.97 28.52
CA GLY A 106 10.05 -11.55 28.46
C GLY A 106 11.07 -10.62 27.82
N LYS A 107 12.32 -10.74 28.24
CA LYS A 107 13.47 -10.00 27.71
C LYS A 107 14.66 -10.94 27.63
N ARG A 108 15.46 -10.88 26.56
CA ARG A 108 16.68 -11.67 26.39
C ARG A 108 17.86 -10.76 26.07
N ARG A 109 19.02 -11.00 26.68
CA ARG A 109 20.27 -10.28 26.35
C ARG A 109 20.96 -10.95 25.16
N ARG A 110 21.42 -10.15 24.19
CA ARG A 110 22.04 -10.63 22.94
C ARG A 110 23.27 -11.54 23.20
N GLU A 111 24.06 -11.25 24.22
CA GLU A 111 25.20 -12.09 24.64
C GLU A 111 24.78 -13.51 25.06
N GLU A 112 23.62 -13.67 25.69
CA GLU A 112 23.07 -14.97 26.09
C GLU A 112 22.60 -15.78 24.87
N ILE A 113 22.02 -15.10 23.88
CA ILE A 113 21.64 -15.72 22.59
C ILE A 113 22.87 -16.23 21.87
N ASN A 114 23.94 -15.43 21.82
CA ASN A 114 25.19 -15.82 21.18
C ASN A 114 25.85 -17.01 21.89
N ARG A 115 25.89 -17.00 23.23
CA ARG A 115 26.40 -18.15 24.02
C ARG A 115 25.63 -19.44 23.74
N ARG A 116 24.29 -19.40 23.70
CA ARG A 116 23.47 -20.59 23.38
C ARG A 116 23.66 -21.07 21.94
N ARG A 117 23.81 -20.16 20.97
CA ARG A 117 24.13 -20.51 19.57
C ARG A 117 25.51 -21.17 19.42
N HIS A 118 26.52 -20.65 20.12
CA HIS A 118 27.85 -21.25 20.12
C HIS A 118 27.91 -22.59 20.86
N ALA A 119 27.12 -22.77 21.93
CA ALA A 119 27.00 -24.06 22.61
C ALA A 119 26.30 -25.10 21.72
N SER A 120 25.21 -24.72 21.05
CA SER A 120 24.46 -25.61 20.16
C SER A 120 25.25 -26.04 18.91
N ARG A 121 26.15 -25.19 18.40
CA ARG A 121 27.08 -25.54 17.30
C ARG A 121 28.18 -26.52 17.71
N ARG A 122 28.55 -26.56 18.99
CA ARG A 122 29.55 -27.52 19.51
C ARG A 122 28.98 -28.92 19.76
N HIS A 123 27.66 -29.09 19.73
CA HIS A 123 26.98 -30.40 19.89
C HIS A 123 26.44 -30.98 18.58
N ALA A 124 26.55 -30.26 17.46
CA ALA A 124 26.36 -30.85 16.14
C ALA A 124 27.65 -31.58 15.72
N SER A 125 27.69 -32.91 15.88
CA SER A 125 28.80 -33.73 15.40
C SER A 125 28.91 -33.64 13.87
N PRO A 126 30.11 -33.47 13.28
CA PRO A 126 30.26 -33.56 11.83
C PRO A 126 30.16 -35.03 11.42
N SER A 127 29.13 -35.38 10.65
CA SER A 127 29.09 -36.63 9.90
C SER A 127 30.30 -36.67 8.96
N ARG A 128 31.23 -37.59 9.22
CA ARG A 128 32.41 -37.87 8.41
C ARG A 128 32.00 -38.24 6.98
N THR A 129 32.33 -37.41 6.00
CA THR A 129 32.60 -37.87 4.63
C THR A 129 34.01 -37.42 4.28
N ARG A 130 34.94 -38.40 4.23
CA ARG A 130 36.32 -38.21 3.74
C ARG A 130 36.27 -37.77 2.29
N VAL A 131 36.77 -36.58 1.96
CA VAL A 131 37.18 -36.24 0.61
C VAL A 131 38.69 -36.41 0.51
N HIS A 132 39.09 -37.24 -0.45
CA HIS A 132 40.46 -37.55 -0.85
C HIS A 132 41.27 -36.27 -1.13
N GLN A 133 42.48 -36.19 -0.58
CA GLN A 133 43.50 -35.21 -0.96
C GLN A 133 43.92 -35.41 -2.42
N ARG A 134 43.98 -34.34 -3.21
CA ARG A 134 44.93 -34.20 -4.32
C ARG A 134 45.58 -32.82 -4.28
N LYS A 135 46.85 -32.86 -4.69
CA LYS A 135 47.98 -31.95 -4.40
C LYS A 135 47.86 -30.53 -4.98
N GLN A 136 48.63 -29.67 -4.33
CA GLN A 136 49.12 -28.35 -4.76
C GLN A 136 49.55 -28.29 -6.23
N VAL A 137 49.28 -27.15 -6.88
CA VAL A 137 50.28 -26.44 -7.70
C VAL A 137 50.20 -24.95 -7.38
N GLN A 138 51.36 -24.42 -7.02
CA GLN A 138 51.72 -23.04 -6.72
C GLN A 138 51.96 -22.29 -8.04
N LEU A 139 51.64 -20.99 -8.12
CA LEU A 139 52.38 -19.98 -8.91
C LEU A 139 51.78 -18.58 -8.65
N HIS A 140 52.57 -17.77 -7.93
CA HIS A 140 52.60 -16.30 -7.98
C HIS A 140 53.58 -15.89 -9.11
N PRO A 141 53.66 -14.62 -9.55
CA PRO A 141 53.27 -13.36 -8.90
C PRO A 141 51.86 -12.87 -9.26
#